data_AF-A0A4Q0GRD5-F1
#
_entry.id   AF-A0A4Q0GRD5-F1
#
_cell.length_a   1.000
_cell.length_b   1.000
_cell.length_c   1.000
_cell.angle_alpha   90.00
_cell.angle_beta   90.00
_cell.angle_gamma   90.00
#
_symmetry.space_group_name_H-M   'P 1'
#
loop_
_entity.id
_entity.type
_entity.pdbx_description
1 polymer ?
#
loop_
_entity_poly.entity_id
_entity_poly.type
_entity_poly.pdbx_seq_one_letter_code
_entity_poly.pdbx_strand_id
1 'polypeptide(L)'
;MLRLAKIYAACAPDTEDAHLGIIQNAYYDRGALTIEALKAFVPDLRLTKQQTADPAVQARFNARETSLAKFRLPVDRRYFEAAVCFVRLQPELAVKLAMTDKPLTAVSRLEAAIVNRSRICVGNARSVYFDGIQFRFYIADAVYRWAVAAKGVDTLIPLQ
;
A
#
# COMPACT_ATOMS: atom_id res chain seq x y z
N MET A 1 -10.66 -45.15 7.04
CA MET A 1 -9.41 -44.65 6.44
C MET A 1 -9.61 -43.19 6.04
N LEU A 2 -9.03 -42.25 6.79
CA LEU A 2 -9.02 -40.82 6.42
C LEU A 2 -8.01 -40.61 5.29
N ARG A 3 -8.46 -40.08 4.15
CA ARG A 3 -7.56 -39.52 3.13
C ARG A 3 -7.42 -38.02 3.35
N LEU A 4 -6.26 -37.62 3.85
CA LEU A 4 -5.76 -36.25 3.82
C LEU A 4 -5.65 -35.80 2.36
N ALA A 5 -6.56 -34.93 1.91
CA ALA A 5 -6.41 -34.23 0.65
C ALA A 5 -5.36 -33.13 0.84
N LYS A 6 -4.18 -33.38 0.28
CA LYS A 6 -3.08 -32.43 0.07
C LYS A 6 -3.62 -31.14 -0.59
N ILE A 7 -3.67 -30.06 0.17
CA ILE A 7 -3.73 -28.70 -0.36
C ILE A 7 -2.32 -28.42 -0.91
N TYR A 8 -2.12 -28.56 -2.21
CA TYR A 8 -0.96 -28.01 -2.89
C TYR A 8 -1.41 -26.79 -3.68
N ALA A 9 -0.89 -25.64 -3.25
CA ALA A 9 -0.89 -24.40 -3.99
C ALA A 9 -0.25 -24.64 -5.36
N ALA A 10 -1.02 -24.47 -6.43
CA ALA A 10 -0.49 -24.41 -7.78
C ALA A 10 -0.02 -22.97 -8.06
N CYS A 11 1.16 -22.63 -7.55
CA CYS A 11 2.00 -21.58 -8.12
C CYS A 11 3.10 -22.26 -8.92
N ALA A 12 2.87 -22.52 -10.20
CA ALA A 12 3.94 -22.69 -11.18
C ALA A 12 3.38 -22.39 -12.57
N PRO A 13 3.94 -21.41 -13.31
CA PRO A 13 3.71 -21.28 -14.73
C PRO A 13 4.73 -22.14 -15.48
N ASP A 14 4.24 -23.08 -16.25
CA ASP A 14 4.95 -23.93 -17.18
C ASP A 14 4.87 -23.32 -18.58
N THR A 15 5.74 -22.35 -18.89
CA THR A 15 6.14 -21.97 -20.26
C THR A 15 7.26 -20.93 -20.19
N GLU A 16 8.23 -21.00 -21.10
CA GLU A 16 9.40 -20.10 -21.21
C GLU A 16 9.05 -18.60 -21.37
N ASP A 17 7.78 -18.24 -21.53
CA ASP A 17 7.28 -16.85 -21.56
C ASP A 17 6.89 -16.28 -20.17
N ALA A 18 6.99 -17.10 -19.10
CA ALA A 18 6.60 -16.69 -17.73
C ALA A 18 7.50 -15.60 -17.13
N HIS A 19 8.69 -15.36 -17.67
CA HIS A 19 9.64 -14.39 -17.11
C HIS A 19 9.16 -12.93 -17.19
N LEU A 20 8.31 -12.58 -18.16
CA LEU A 20 7.72 -11.24 -18.25
C LEU A 20 6.40 -11.13 -17.47
N GLY A 21 5.62 -12.21 -17.38
CA GLY A 21 4.35 -12.25 -16.63
C GLY A 21 4.52 -12.26 -15.11
N ILE A 22 5.53 -12.97 -14.59
CA ILE A 22 5.80 -13.02 -13.15
C ILE A 22 6.27 -11.65 -12.65
N ILE A 23 7.14 -10.94 -13.39
CA ILE A 23 7.64 -9.62 -12.97
C ILE A 23 6.53 -8.56 -13.05
N GLN A 24 5.66 -8.63 -14.06
CA GLN A 24 4.52 -7.71 -14.16
C GLN A 24 3.48 -7.93 -13.06
N ASN A 25 3.21 -9.18 -12.68
CA ASN A 25 2.25 -9.50 -11.63
C ASN A 25 2.83 -9.36 -10.21
N ALA A 26 4.13 -9.56 -10.00
CA ALA A 26 4.74 -9.54 -8.66
C ALA A 26 4.57 -8.21 -7.90
N TYR A 27 4.57 -7.06 -8.59
CA TYR A 27 4.28 -5.77 -7.95
C TYR A 27 2.83 -5.67 -7.48
N TYR A 28 1.91 -6.19 -8.30
CA TYR A 28 0.50 -6.26 -7.97
C TYR A 28 0.24 -7.27 -6.85
N ASP A 29 0.96 -8.39 -6.83
CA ASP A 29 0.89 -9.39 -5.78
C ASP A 29 1.34 -8.82 -4.43
N ARG A 30 2.42 -8.04 -4.37
CA ARG A 30 2.84 -7.37 -3.13
C ARG A 30 1.80 -6.38 -2.62
N GLY A 31 1.21 -5.60 -3.52
CA GLY A 31 0.14 -4.66 -3.16
C GLY A 31 -1.10 -5.37 -2.63
N ALA A 32 -1.52 -6.44 -3.29
CA ALA A 32 -2.62 -7.30 -2.87
C ALA A 32 -2.34 -7.94 -1.50
N LEU A 33 -1.15 -8.53 -1.29
CA LEU A 33 -0.73 -9.11 -0.01
C LEU A 33 -0.75 -8.08 1.12
N THR A 34 -0.39 -6.82 0.83
CA THR A 34 -0.45 -5.75 1.82
C THR A 34 -1.88 -5.41 2.23
N ILE A 35 -2.80 -5.34 1.26
CA ILE A 35 -4.22 -5.12 1.53
C ILE A 35 -4.79 -6.28 2.37
N GLU A 36 -4.48 -7.52 1.99
CA GLU A 36 -4.94 -8.69 2.74
C GLU A 36 -4.36 -8.72 4.16
N ALA A 37 -3.08 -8.37 4.34
CA ALA A 37 -2.48 -8.23 5.67
C ALA A 37 -3.17 -7.14 6.50
N LEU A 38 -3.49 -5.98 5.91
CA LEU A 38 -4.21 -4.92 6.61
C LEU A 38 -5.59 -5.40 7.08
N LYS A 39 -6.36 -6.06 6.19
CA LYS A 39 -7.68 -6.60 6.54
C LYS A 39 -7.62 -7.70 7.58
N ALA A 40 -6.64 -8.59 7.49
CA ALA A 40 -6.53 -9.74 8.38
C ALA A 40 -6.06 -9.34 9.79
N PHE A 41 -5.06 -8.47 9.90
CA PHE A 41 -4.40 -8.21 11.18
C PHE A 41 -4.80 -6.88 11.83
N VAL A 42 -5.34 -5.94 11.06
CA VAL A 42 -5.81 -4.64 11.57
C VAL A 42 -7.12 -4.21 10.88
N PRO A 43 -8.20 -5.01 10.95
CA PRO A 43 -9.47 -4.72 10.26
C PRO A 43 -10.06 -3.36 10.67
N ASP A 44 -9.87 -2.97 11.93
CA ASP A 44 -10.35 -1.71 12.48
C ASP A 44 -9.28 -0.59 12.45
N LEU A 45 -8.31 -0.69 11.54
CA LEU A 45 -7.24 0.30 11.42
C LEU A 45 -7.83 1.70 11.27
N ARG A 46 -7.38 2.60 12.15
CA ARG A 46 -7.62 4.04 12.03
C ARG A 46 -6.29 4.75 12.00
N LEU A 47 -6.13 5.63 11.02
CA LEU A 47 -5.01 6.55 10.91
C LEU A 47 -5.58 7.95 10.73
N THR A 48 -5.10 8.89 11.53
CA THR A 48 -5.63 10.26 11.60
C THR A 48 -4.59 11.27 11.15
N LYS A 49 -5.05 12.45 10.72
CA LYS A 49 -4.16 13.57 10.40
C LYS A 49 -3.28 13.98 11.57
N GLN A 50 -3.78 13.90 12.80
CA GLN A 50 -2.99 14.22 14.00
C GLN A 50 -1.80 13.26 14.11
N GLN A 51 -2.01 11.96 13.90
CA GLN A 51 -0.94 10.96 13.95
C GLN A 51 0.09 11.17 12.83
N THR A 52 -0.33 11.42 11.60
CA THR A 52 0.62 11.62 10.49
C THR A 52 1.32 12.98 10.52
N ALA A 53 0.77 13.96 11.24
CA ALA A 53 1.38 15.25 11.48
C ALA A 53 2.31 15.26 12.71
N ASP A 54 2.22 14.28 13.61
CA ASP A 54 3.07 14.18 14.80
C ASP A 54 4.56 14.04 14.42
N PRO A 55 5.45 14.94 14.88
CA PRO A 55 6.89 14.87 14.62
C PRO A 55 7.54 13.55 15.07
N ALA A 56 7.08 12.96 16.18
CA ALA A 56 7.62 11.70 16.67
C ALA A 56 7.23 10.53 15.77
N VAL A 57 6.00 10.52 15.24
CA VAL A 57 5.56 9.53 14.25
C VAL A 57 6.32 9.70 12.94
N GLN A 58 6.52 10.94 12.48
CA GLN A 58 7.33 11.25 11.29
C GLN A 58 8.77 10.78 11.45
N ALA A 59 9.38 10.98 12.62
CA ALA A 59 10.74 10.52 12.90
C ALA A 59 10.83 8.99 12.82
N ARG A 60 9.89 8.26 13.44
CA ARG A 60 9.81 6.79 13.35
C ARG A 60 9.63 6.32 11.91
N PHE A 61 8.74 6.96 11.16
CA PHE A 61 8.52 6.67 9.75
C PHE A 61 9.80 6.84 8.93
N ASN A 62 10.46 7.99 9.05
CA ASN A 62 11.67 8.33 8.30
C ASN A 62 12.85 7.41 8.66
N ALA A 63 13.04 7.11 9.94
CA ALA A 63 14.10 6.20 10.40
C ALA A 63 13.99 4.83 9.73
N ARG A 64 12.76 4.33 9.58
CA ARG A 64 12.49 3.04 8.92
C ARG A 64 12.61 3.13 7.40
N GLU A 65 11.96 4.10 6.78
CA GLU A 65 11.86 4.17 5.32
C GLU A 65 13.17 4.60 4.65
N THR A 66 14.03 5.38 5.33
CA THR A 66 15.35 5.75 4.79
C THR A 66 16.21 4.52 4.52
N SER A 67 16.21 3.54 5.44
CA SER A 67 16.97 2.30 5.27
C SER A 67 16.43 1.43 4.14
N LEU A 68 15.11 1.41 3.95
CA LEU A 68 14.44 0.60 2.93
C LEU A 68 14.48 1.25 1.53
N ALA A 69 14.51 2.58 1.46
CA ALA A 69 14.48 3.33 0.20
C ALA A 69 15.65 2.99 -0.74
N LYS A 70 16.81 2.58 -0.20
CA LYS A 70 17.98 2.20 -1.00
C LYS A 70 17.77 0.93 -1.85
N PHE A 71 16.80 0.11 -1.50
CA PHE A 71 16.48 -1.14 -2.21
C PHE A 71 15.35 -0.97 -3.23
N ARG A 72 14.72 0.20 -3.31
CA ARG A 72 13.64 0.46 -4.26
C ARG A 72 14.21 0.85 -5.62
N LEU A 73 13.62 0.29 -6.69
CA LEU A 73 13.91 0.74 -8.04
C LEU A 73 13.46 2.20 -8.22
N PRO A 74 14.10 2.99 -9.09
CA PRO A 74 13.80 4.42 -9.23
C PRO A 74 12.32 4.74 -9.51
N VAL A 75 11.64 3.91 -10.31
CA VAL A 75 10.22 4.10 -10.65
C VAL A 75 9.32 3.79 -9.45
N ASP A 76 9.53 2.65 -8.80
CA ASP A 76 8.82 2.24 -7.57
C ASP A 76 8.96 3.29 -6.46
N ARG A 77 10.18 3.82 -6.30
CA ARG A 77 10.49 4.88 -5.34
C ARG A 77 9.63 6.13 -5.56
N ARG A 78 9.48 6.61 -6.80
CA ARG A 78 8.69 7.81 -7.11
C ARG A 78 7.20 7.63 -6.79
N TYR A 79 6.62 6.49 -7.18
CA TYR A 79 5.22 6.20 -6.87
C TYR A 79 4.99 6.05 -5.38
N PHE A 80 5.90 5.35 -4.69
CA PHE A 80 5.84 5.19 -3.25
C PHE A 80 5.98 6.52 -2.51
N GLU A 81 6.92 7.40 -2.89
CA GLU A 81 7.08 8.73 -2.30
C GLU A 81 5.80 9.59 -2.44
N ALA A 82 5.16 9.55 -3.62
CA ALA A 82 3.88 10.22 -3.84
C ALA A 82 2.78 9.64 -2.93
N ALA A 83 2.68 8.31 -2.84
CA ALA A 83 1.72 7.64 -1.96
C ALA A 83 1.94 7.97 -0.48
N VAL A 84 3.19 8.00 -0.01
CA VAL A 84 3.54 8.40 1.36
C VAL A 84 3.06 9.82 1.64
N CYS A 85 3.24 10.75 0.71
CA CYS A 85 2.72 12.11 0.82
C CYS A 85 1.19 12.14 0.87
N PHE A 86 0.52 11.39 -0.01
CA PHE A 86 -0.95 11.31 -0.02
C PHE A 86 -1.51 10.76 1.29
N VAL A 87 -0.96 9.67 1.80
CA VAL A 87 -1.39 9.08 3.09
C VAL A 87 -1.11 10.03 4.25
N ARG A 88 0.02 10.75 4.23
CA ARG A 88 0.31 11.74 5.27
C ARG A 88 -0.76 12.84 5.33
N LEU A 89 -1.20 13.34 4.17
CA LEU A 89 -2.13 14.47 4.09
C LEU A 89 -3.61 14.06 4.18
N GLN A 90 -3.97 12.86 3.68
CA GLN A 90 -5.34 12.33 3.69
C GLN A 90 -5.41 10.90 4.26
N PRO A 91 -4.95 10.67 5.50
CA PRO A 91 -4.83 9.32 6.06
C PRO A 91 -6.18 8.60 6.16
N GLU A 92 -7.26 9.30 6.50
CA GLU A 92 -8.58 8.68 6.65
C GLU A 92 -9.15 8.20 5.31
N LEU A 93 -8.96 8.99 4.25
CA LEU A 93 -9.37 8.60 2.90
C LEU A 93 -8.50 7.47 2.35
N ALA A 94 -7.20 7.50 2.65
CA ALA A 94 -6.26 6.47 2.27
C ALA A 94 -6.57 5.12 2.92
N VAL A 95 -6.84 5.09 4.24
CA VAL A 95 -7.29 3.89 4.95
C VAL A 95 -8.59 3.38 4.32
N LYS A 96 -9.56 4.26 4.06
CA LYS A 96 -10.81 3.89 3.40
C LYS A 96 -10.58 3.26 2.01
N LEU A 97 -9.64 3.78 1.23
CA LEU A 97 -9.30 3.24 -0.09
C LEU A 97 -8.57 1.89 0.01
N ALA A 98 -7.67 1.73 0.98
CA ALA A 98 -6.95 0.48 1.17
C ALA A 98 -7.91 -0.65 1.59
N MET A 99 -8.81 -0.37 2.54
CA MET A 99 -9.64 -1.37 3.21
C MET A 99 -10.95 -1.71 2.50
N THR A 100 -11.39 -0.92 1.51
CA THR A 100 -12.68 -1.14 0.82
C THR A 100 -12.69 -2.40 -0.05
N ASP A 101 -13.74 -3.22 0.02
CA ASP A 101 -13.94 -4.36 -0.90
C ASP A 101 -14.63 -3.97 -2.22
N LYS A 102 -15.01 -2.71 -2.36
CA LYS A 102 -15.67 -2.21 -3.58
C LYS A 102 -14.75 -2.30 -4.81
N PRO A 103 -15.32 -2.56 -6.00
CA PRO A 103 -14.56 -2.54 -7.25
C PRO A 103 -14.01 -1.13 -7.55
N LEU A 104 -12.93 -1.06 -8.35
CA LEU A 104 -12.25 0.21 -8.69
C LEU A 104 -13.17 1.29 -9.26
N THR A 105 -14.10 0.87 -10.12
CA THR A 105 -15.10 1.75 -10.74
C THR A 105 -15.91 2.51 -9.68
N ALA A 106 -16.16 1.88 -8.53
CA ALA A 106 -16.90 2.45 -7.41
C ALA A 106 -16.05 3.31 -6.45
N VAL A 107 -14.71 3.32 -6.59
CA VAL A 107 -13.79 4.08 -5.73
C VAL A 107 -13.04 5.20 -6.45
N SER A 108 -13.24 5.36 -7.77
CA SER A 108 -12.69 6.47 -8.56
C SER A 108 -12.88 7.86 -7.92
N ARG A 109 -14.05 8.11 -7.32
CA ARG A 109 -14.31 9.37 -6.58
C ARG A 109 -13.44 9.53 -5.34
N LEU A 110 -13.12 8.44 -4.65
CA LEU A 110 -12.26 8.43 -3.47
C LEU A 110 -10.79 8.68 -3.87
N GLU A 111 -10.33 8.03 -4.94
CA GLU A 111 -9.00 8.25 -5.52
C GLU A 111 -8.82 9.71 -5.96
N ALA A 112 -9.78 10.23 -6.72
CA ALA A 112 -9.80 11.63 -7.13
C ALA A 112 -9.82 12.58 -5.92
N ALA A 113 -10.56 12.26 -4.86
CA ALA A 113 -10.59 13.07 -3.65
C ALA A 113 -9.22 13.11 -2.93
N ILE A 114 -8.50 11.98 -2.86
CA ILE A 114 -7.15 11.93 -2.29
C ILE A 114 -6.21 12.84 -3.09
N VAL A 115 -6.19 12.69 -4.42
CA VAL A 115 -5.29 13.44 -5.29
C VAL A 115 -5.62 14.94 -5.29
N ASN A 116 -6.89 15.31 -5.46
CA ASN A 116 -7.32 16.70 -5.55
C ASN A 116 -7.09 17.49 -4.25
N ARG A 117 -7.24 16.84 -3.09
CA ARG A 117 -7.00 17.46 -1.78
C ARG A 117 -5.52 17.49 -1.40
N SER A 118 -4.63 16.94 -2.23
CA SER A 118 -3.21 16.80 -1.92
C SER A 118 -2.34 16.92 -3.18
N ARG A 119 -2.71 17.85 -4.07
CA ARG A 119 -2.02 18.11 -5.34
C ARG A 119 -0.54 18.46 -5.18
N ILE A 120 -0.13 18.96 -4.00
CA ILE A 120 1.28 19.21 -3.69
C ILE A 120 2.14 17.94 -3.80
N CYS A 121 1.58 16.76 -3.52
CA CYS A 121 2.28 15.47 -3.59
C CYS A 121 2.68 15.07 -5.02
N VAL A 122 2.11 15.73 -6.03
CA VAL A 122 2.40 15.53 -7.46
C VAL A 122 2.90 16.83 -8.10
N GLY A 123 3.54 17.70 -7.30
CA GLY A 123 4.10 18.96 -7.80
C GLY A 123 3.06 19.96 -8.30
N ASN A 124 1.83 19.91 -7.76
CA ASN A 124 0.70 20.75 -8.18
C ASN A 124 0.29 20.58 -9.66
N ALA A 125 0.54 19.41 -10.25
CA ALA A 125 0.12 19.09 -11.62
C ALA A 125 -1.37 19.44 -11.86
N ARG A 126 -1.67 19.97 -13.05
CA ARG A 126 -3.04 20.34 -13.46
C ARG A 126 -3.91 19.13 -13.81
N SER A 127 -3.29 18.08 -14.35
CA SER A 127 -3.92 16.79 -14.63
C SER A 127 -2.98 15.68 -14.16
N VAL A 128 -3.55 14.61 -13.63
CA VAL A 128 -2.83 13.44 -13.13
C VAL A 128 -3.53 12.21 -13.66
N TYR A 129 -2.77 11.32 -14.29
CA TYR A 129 -3.25 10.03 -14.78
C TYR A 129 -2.51 8.93 -14.03
N PHE A 130 -3.25 7.92 -13.59
CA PHE A 130 -2.71 6.76 -12.90
C PHE A 130 -3.62 5.56 -13.15
N ASP A 131 -3.04 4.36 -13.11
CA ASP A 131 -3.81 3.13 -13.00
C ASP A 131 -4.39 3.00 -11.57
N GLY A 132 -5.69 2.70 -11.47
CA GLY A 132 -6.40 2.66 -10.19
C GLY A 132 -5.94 1.52 -9.28
N ILE A 133 -5.62 0.35 -9.85
CA ILE A 133 -5.10 -0.79 -9.08
C ILE A 133 -3.76 -0.43 -8.48
N GLN A 134 -2.84 0.03 -9.32
CA GLN A 134 -1.50 0.43 -8.92
C GLN A 134 -1.56 1.54 -7.86
N PHE A 135 -2.39 2.56 -8.08
CA PHE A 135 -2.57 3.64 -7.11
C PHE A 135 -3.04 3.11 -5.75
N ARG A 136 -4.08 2.26 -5.74
CA ARG A 136 -4.58 1.64 -4.52
C ARG A 136 -3.51 0.83 -3.79
N PHE A 137 -2.66 0.10 -4.52
CA PHE A 137 -1.61 -0.72 -3.93
C PHE A 137 -0.50 0.11 -3.27
N TYR A 138 -0.04 1.17 -3.93
CA TYR A 138 0.92 2.07 -3.30
C TYR A 138 0.31 2.82 -2.10
N ILE A 139 -0.97 3.19 -2.17
CA ILE A 139 -1.68 3.76 -1.02
C ILE A 139 -1.75 2.74 0.13
N ALA A 140 -2.04 1.46 -0.14
CA ALA A 140 -2.07 0.43 0.88
C ALA A 140 -0.70 0.18 1.53
N ASP A 141 0.39 0.11 0.75
CA ASP A 141 1.75 0.03 1.31
C ASP A 141 2.05 1.25 2.20
N ALA A 142 1.78 2.46 1.70
CA ALA A 142 1.99 3.68 2.48
C ALA A 142 1.12 3.72 3.76
N VAL A 143 -0.14 3.26 3.72
CA VAL A 143 -1.01 3.12 4.90
C VAL A 143 -0.39 2.16 5.92
N TYR A 144 0.09 1.00 5.47
CA TYR A 144 0.77 0.05 6.33
C TYR A 144 1.99 0.69 7.02
N ARG A 145 2.86 1.36 6.24
CA ARG A 145 4.07 2.03 6.78
C ARG A 145 3.73 3.11 7.82
N TRP A 146 2.75 3.96 7.53
CA TRP A 146 2.30 4.98 8.47
C TRP A 146 1.67 4.40 9.72
N ALA A 147 0.87 3.34 9.59
CA ALA A 147 0.24 2.67 10.73
C ALA A 147 1.27 2.03 11.68
N VAL A 148 2.28 1.36 11.12
CA VAL A 148 3.44 0.84 11.87
C VAL A 148 4.13 1.95 12.65
N ALA A 149 4.45 3.07 11.98
CA ALA A 149 5.10 4.21 12.62
C ALA A 149 4.22 4.86 13.70
N ALA A 150 2.91 4.98 13.45
CA ALA A 150 1.95 5.57 14.39
C ALA A 150 1.79 4.72 15.65
N LYS A 151 1.74 3.39 15.51
CA LYS A 151 1.68 2.45 16.63
C LYS A 151 3.02 2.25 17.34
N GLY A 152 4.14 2.63 16.71
CA GLY A 152 5.47 2.46 17.28
C GLY A 152 5.88 0.99 17.39
N VAL A 153 5.45 0.16 16.43
CA VAL A 153 5.73 -1.29 16.41
C VAL A 153 6.62 -1.66 15.21
N ASP A 154 7.21 -2.85 15.24
CA ASP A 154 8.02 -3.34 14.12
C ASP A 154 7.18 -3.92 12.98
N THR A 155 5.96 -4.37 13.24
CA THR A 155 5.09 -4.96 12.23
C THR A 155 3.64 -4.92 12.71
N LEU A 156 2.68 -4.86 11.80
CA LEU A 156 1.26 -5.04 12.13
C LEU A 156 0.87 -6.53 12.15
N ILE A 157 1.72 -7.39 11.58
CA ILE A 157 1.54 -8.84 11.55
C ILE A 157 2.11 -9.41 12.86
N PRO A 158 1.32 -10.11 13.69
CA PRO A 158 1.80 -10.69 14.94
C PRO A 158 2.93 -11.69 14.72
N LEU A 159 3.94 -11.66 15.59
CA LEU A 159 4.94 -12.72 15.71
C LEU A 159 4.37 -13.76 16.65
N GLN A 160 4.14 -14.98 16.16
CA GLN A 160 3.76 -16.11 17.00
C GLN A 160 4.90 -16.51 17.94
#